data_AF-K3YJN1-F1
#
_entry.id   AF-K3YJN1-F1
#
_cell.length_a   1.000
_cell.length_b   1.000
_cell.length_c   1.000
_cell.angle_alpha   90.00
_cell.angle_beta   90.00
_cell.angle_gamma   90.00
#
_symmetry.space_group_name_H-M   'P 1'
#
loop_
_entity.id
_entity.type
_entity.pdbx_description
1 polymer ?
#
loop_
_entity_poly.entity_id
_entity_poly.type
_entity_poly.pdbx_seq_one_letter_code
_entity_poly.pdbx_strand_id
1 'polypeptide(L)'
;MDTLSRLSHDADADVSMAAIISLGLIGAGTNNARIAGMLCNLSSSYYKEAAHLFCVIIAQGLVHLGKGLLTLSPYHSDRFLLSPMALGGLVTVLHACLDMKSTILGKYHYILYIIVLAMLPRMLLTVDEDLKPLPVPVQVGQAVDVVGQAGRPKTITGFQTHSTPVLLAAGERAELATEKYIPLTPVLKGFVILKKNPDRYDADFWLACTATS
;
A
#
# COMPACT_ATOMS: atom_id res chain seq x y z
N MET A 1 10.83 3.32 -14.10
CA MET A 1 11.53 2.09 -13.65
C MET A 1 12.70 1.78 -14.57
N ASP A 2 12.50 1.69 -15.88
CA ASP A 2 13.57 1.34 -16.84
C ASP A 2 14.69 2.38 -16.92
N THR A 3 14.37 3.67 -16.76
CA THR A 3 15.36 4.75 -16.66
C THR A 3 16.24 4.62 -15.42
N LEU A 4 15.64 4.38 -14.26
CA LEU A 4 16.35 4.17 -13.00
C LEU A 4 17.25 2.94 -13.05
N SER A 5 16.79 1.86 -13.69
CA SER A 5 17.61 0.66 -13.90
C SER A 5 18.89 0.95 -14.71
N ARG A 6 18.85 1.90 -15.65
CA ARG A 6 20.06 2.32 -16.39
C ARG A 6 20.98 3.16 -15.51
N LEU A 7 20.42 4.07 -14.72
CA LEU A 7 21.18 4.94 -13.80
C LEU A 7 21.82 4.17 -12.64
N SER A 8 21.26 3.04 -12.22
CA SER A 8 21.87 2.17 -11.20
C SER A 8 23.16 1.47 -11.66
N HIS A 9 23.51 1.56 -12.94
CA HIS A 9 24.77 1.06 -13.50
C HIS A 9 25.71 2.19 -13.93
N ASP A 10 25.43 3.43 -13.52
CA ASP A 10 26.29 4.57 -13.84
C ASP A 10 27.67 4.44 -13.16
N ALA A 11 28.67 5.09 -13.75
CA ALA A 11 30.03 5.13 -13.23
C ALA A 11 30.15 6.06 -12.01
N ASP A 12 29.27 7.07 -11.91
CA ASP A 12 29.20 7.93 -10.74
C ASP A 12 28.51 7.22 -9.57
N ALA A 13 29.26 7.04 -8.48
CA ALA A 13 28.78 6.34 -7.30
C ALA A 13 27.59 7.05 -6.63
N ASP A 14 27.56 8.39 -6.61
CA ASP A 14 26.49 9.13 -5.96
C ASP A 14 25.18 9.01 -6.76
N VAL A 15 25.26 9.04 -8.09
CA VAL A 15 24.11 8.81 -8.98
C VAL A 15 23.59 7.37 -8.87
N SER A 16 24.49 6.39 -8.88
CA SER A 16 24.11 4.97 -8.79
C SER A 16 23.42 4.67 -7.45
N MET A 17 23.99 5.13 -6.34
CA MET A 17 23.40 4.94 -5.00
C MET A 17 22.02 5.62 -4.87
N ALA A 18 21.87 6.86 -5.36
CA ALA A 18 20.60 7.56 -5.34
C ALA A 18 19.53 6.87 -6.20
N ALA A 19 19.93 6.31 -7.36
CA ALA A 19 19.05 5.53 -8.21
C ALA A 19 18.56 4.24 -7.53
N ILE A 20 19.44 3.54 -6.80
CA ILE A 20 19.11 2.31 -6.04
C ILE A 20 18.07 2.61 -4.95
N ILE A 21 18.29 3.65 -4.14
CA ILE A 21 17.31 4.03 -3.10
C ILE A 21 15.99 4.46 -3.72
N SER A 22 16.03 5.24 -4.81
CA SER A 22 14.83 5.65 -5.54
C SER A 22 14.04 4.45 -6.06
N LEU A 23 14.72 3.40 -6.52
CA LEU A 23 14.09 2.14 -6.94
C LEU A 23 13.37 1.45 -5.77
N GLY A 24 14.00 1.44 -4.59
CA GLY A 24 13.41 0.92 -3.35
C GLY A 24 12.19 1.71 -2.88
N LEU A 25 12.24 3.04 -2.94
CA LEU A 25 11.14 3.93 -2.57
C LEU A 25 9.91 3.77 -3.48
N ILE A 26 10.11 3.65 -4.80
CA ILE A 26 9.00 3.44 -5.75
C ILE A 26 8.33 2.08 -5.52
N GLY A 27 9.11 1.06 -5.19
CA GLY A 27 8.60 -0.28 -4.90
C GLY A 27 8.13 -0.48 -3.46
N ALA A 28 8.18 0.56 -2.61
CA ALA A 28 8.05 0.39 -1.17
C ALA A 28 6.72 -0.25 -0.77
N GLY A 29 6.79 -1.40 -0.09
CA GLY A 29 5.60 -2.11 0.39
C GLY A 29 4.73 -2.76 -0.70
N THR A 30 5.15 -2.71 -1.96
CA THR A 30 4.36 -3.30 -3.07
C THR A 30 4.72 -4.76 -3.35
N ASN A 31 5.84 -5.24 -2.78
CA ASN A 31 6.39 -6.56 -3.04
C ASN A 31 6.48 -6.90 -4.55
N ASN A 32 6.89 -5.92 -5.35
CA ASN A 32 6.99 -6.10 -6.80
C ASN A 32 8.19 -6.96 -7.18
N ALA A 33 7.92 -8.17 -7.69
CA ALA A 33 8.94 -9.14 -8.08
C ALA A 33 9.96 -8.59 -9.10
N ARG A 34 9.54 -7.69 -10.00
CA ARG A 34 10.43 -7.09 -11.01
C ARG A 34 11.49 -6.19 -10.37
N ILE A 35 11.09 -5.35 -9.40
CA ILE A 35 12.01 -4.45 -8.67
C ILE A 35 12.92 -5.28 -7.76
N ALA A 36 12.36 -6.27 -7.05
CA ALA A 36 13.13 -7.17 -6.21
C ALA A 36 14.20 -7.93 -6.99
N GLY A 37 13.86 -8.45 -8.18
CA GLY A 37 14.81 -9.11 -9.08
C GLY A 37 15.94 -8.19 -9.54
N MET A 38 15.62 -6.95 -9.92
CA MET A 38 16.64 -5.95 -10.30
C MET A 38 17.60 -5.64 -9.15
N LEU A 39 17.09 -5.44 -7.93
CA LEU A 39 17.92 -5.20 -6.75
C LEU A 39 18.79 -6.42 -6.39
N CYS A 40 18.30 -7.64 -6.59
CA CYS A 40 19.08 -8.87 -6.39
C CYS A 40 20.27 -8.96 -7.36
N ASN A 41 20.03 -8.63 -8.64
CA ASN A 41 21.10 -8.57 -9.64
C ASN A 41 22.15 -7.51 -9.28
N LEU A 42 21.71 -6.31 -8.87
CA LEU A 42 22.61 -5.23 -8.42
C LEU A 42 23.43 -5.64 -7.18
N SER A 43 22.82 -6.35 -6.23
CA SER A 43 23.52 -6.88 -5.05
C SER A 43 24.67 -7.82 -5.43
N SER A 44 24.50 -8.61 -6.50
CA SER A 44 25.53 -9.53 -6.98
C SER A 44 26.65 -8.79 -7.71
N SER A 45 26.33 -7.74 -8.47
CA SER A 45 27.32 -6.92 -9.17
C SER A 45 28.19 -6.09 -8.22
N TYR A 46 27.60 -5.50 -7.19
CA TYR A 46 28.27 -4.58 -6.26
C TYR A 46 28.78 -5.26 -4.98
N TYR A 47 28.93 -6.60 -4.96
CA TYR A 47 29.35 -7.35 -3.77
C TYR A 47 30.68 -6.89 -3.16
N LYS A 48 31.60 -6.35 -3.98
CA LYS A 48 32.91 -5.86 -3.53
C LYS A 48 32.87 -4.51 -2.82
N GLU A 49 31.82 -3.71 -3.03
CA GLU A 49 31.72 -2.35 -2.52
C GLU A 49 30.65 -2.28 -1.42
N ALA A 50 31.11 -2.22 -0.16
CA ALA A 50 30.24 -2.21 1.02
C ALA A 50 29.22 -1.05 1.02
N ALA A 51 29.60 0.10 0.47
CA ALA A 51 28.75 1.28 0.36
C ALA A 51 27.48 1.04 -0.47
N HIS A 52 27.67 0.53 -1.70
CA HIS A 52 26.58 0.20 -2.60
C HIS A 52 25.74 -0.95 -2.06
N LEU A 53 26.38 -1.97 -1.48
CA LEU A 53 25.69 -3.10 -0.88
C LEU A 53 24.73 -2.66 0.24
N PHE A 54 25.16 -1.73 1.10
CA PHE A 54 24.31 -1.18 2.15
C PHE A 54 23.05 -0.50 1.59
N CYS A 55 23.21 0.29 0.52
CA CYS A 55 22.10 0.97 -0.15
C CYS A 55 21.12 -0.01 -0.80
N VAL A 56 21.64 -1.08 -1.42
CA VAL A 56 20.81 -2.15 -2.01
C VAL A 56 20.01 -2.88 -0.93
N ILE A 57 20.60 -3.18 0.23
CA ILE A 57 19.90 -3.83 1.35
C ILE A 57 18.76 -2.96 1.87
N ILE A 58 18.99 -1.65 2.03
CA ILE A 58 17.93 -0.71 2.43
C ILE A 58 16.81 -0.73 1.38
N ALA A 59 17.14 -0.60 0.10
CA ALA A 59 16.16 -0.63 -0.98
C ALA A 59 15.34 -1.93 -0.99
N GLN A 60 15.98 -3.09 -0.78
CA GLN A 60 15.30 -4.38 -0.67
C GLN A 60 14.38 -4.46 0.55
N GLY A 61 14.81 -3.91 1.68
CA GLY A 61 13.99 -3.78 2.89
C GLY A 61 12.75 -2.91 2.67
N LEU A 62 12.88 -1.81 1.92
CA LEU A 62 11.76 -0.95 1.55
C LEU A 62 10.75 -1.68 0.64
N VAL A 63 11.21 -2.46 -0.35
CA VAL A 63 10.31 -3.21 -1.25
C VAL A 63 9.47 -4.25 -0.49
N HIS A 64 10.07 -4.92 0.49
CA HIS A 64 9.43 -5.97 1.30
C HIS A 64 8.93 -5.46 2.66
N LEU A 65 8.69 -4.15 2.79
CA LEU A 65 8.27 -3.51 4.04
C LEU A 65 7.00 -4.17 4.58
N GLY A 66 7.08 -4.70 5.81
CA GLY A 66 6.00 -5.48 6.42
C GLY A 66 5.57 -6.70 5.61
N LYS A 67 6.47 -7.34 4.83
CA LYS A 67 6.18 -8.39 3.84
C LYS A 67 5.22 -7.96 2.72
N GLY A 68 5.07 -6.66 2.49
CA GLY A 68 4.10 -6.06 1.56
C GLY A 68 2.81 -5.57 2.23
N LEU A 69 2.65 -5.75 3.55
CA LEU A 69 1.47 -5.30 4.29
C LEU A 69 1.46 -3.79 4.57
N LEU A 70 2.63 -3.16 4.53
CA LEU A 70 2.82 -1.75 4.87
C LEU A 70 3.35 -1.00 3.64
N THR A 71 2.75 0.14 3.29
CA THR A 71 3.23 1.04 2.21
C THR A 71 3.78 2.34 2.77
N LEU A 72 4.58 3.02 1.94
CA LEU A 72 4.95 4.42 2.14
C LEU A 72 4.05 5.30 1.25
N SER A 73 3.17 6.10 1.88
CA SER A 73 2.33 7.05 1.16
C SER A 73 2.00 8.24 2.04
N PRO A 74 2.24 9.49 1.60
CA PRO A 74 1.83 10.68 2.36
C PRO A 74 0.32 10.95 2.27
N TYR A 75 -0.34 10.29 1.32
CA TYR A 75 -1.75 10.43 1.02
C TYR A 75 -2.60 9.44 1.82
N HIS A 76 -3.66 9.97 2.44
CA HIS A 76 -4.68 9.25 3.17
C HIS A 76 -6.07 9.41 2.51
N SER A 77 -7.01 8.54 2.82
CA SER A 77 -8.41 8.58 2.31
C SER A 77 -8.51 8.79 0.81
N ASP A 78 -8.14 7.78 0.02
CA ASP A 78 -8.30 7.82 -1.43
C ASP A 78 -7.61 9.00 -2.15
N ARG A 79 -6.46 9.42 -1.61
CA ARG A 79 -5.64 10.55 -2.10
C ARG A 79 -6.28 11.92 -1.89
N PHE A 80 -7.32 12.00 -1.07
CA PHE A 80 -8.01 13.25 -0.76
C PHE A 80 -7.24 14.08 0.27
N LEU A 81 -6.68 13.45 1.31
CA LEU A 81 -5.98 14.15 2.39
C LEU A 81 -4.48 13.89 2.32
N LEU A 82 -3.70 14.97 2.29
CA LEU A 82 -2.26 14.93 2.42
C LEU A 82 -1.88 15.13 3.89
N SER A 83 -1.17 14.18 4.49
CA SER A 83 -0.65 14.36 5.84
C SER A 83 0.70 15.10 5.80
N PRO A 84 0.83 16.27 6.46
CA PRO A 84 2.06 17.06 6.40
C PRO A 84 3.23 16.34 7.09
N MET A 85 2.96 15.52 8.10
CA MET A 85 3.98 14.76 8.84
C MET A 85 4.62 13.66 7.99
N ALA A 86 3.81 12.87 7.26
CA ALA A 86 4.34 11.83 6.38
C ALA A 86 5.10 12.43 5.19
N LEU A 87 4.61 13.55 4.65
CA LEU A 87 5.32 14.30 3.62
C LEU A 87 6.67 14.80 4.14
N GLY A 88 6.70 15.44 5.32
CA GLY A 88 7.94 15.89 5.94
C GLY A 88 8.93 14.75 6.17
N GLY A 89 8.44 13.58 6.62
CA GLY A 89 9.25 12.39 6.80
C GLY A 89 9.87 11.87 5.50
N LEU A 90 9.11 11.85 4.40
CA LEU A 90 9.64 11.46 3.09
C LEU A 90 10.65 12.49 2.54
N VAL A 91 10.34 13.79 2.66
CA VAL A 91 11.22 14.88 2.17
C VAL A 91 12.55 14.91 2.92
N THR A 92 12.54 14.70 4.24
CA THR A 92 13.77 14.63 5.04
C THR A 92 14.67 13.46 4.63
N VAL A 93 14.11 12.28 4.37
CA VAL A 93 14.85 11.12 3.86
C VAL A 93 15.39 11.39 2.45
N LEU A 94 14.58 11.99 1.57
CA LEU A 94 15.01 12.37 0.22
C LEU A 94 16.15 13.39 0.25
N HIS A 95 16.09 14.37 1.15
CA HIS A 95 17.15 15.36 1.32
C HIS A 95 18.43 14.72 1.85
N ALA A 96 18.33 13.77 2.78
CA ALA A 96 19.49 13.00 3.23
C ALA A 96 20.11 12.14 2.11
N CYS A 97 19.31 11.68 1.15
CA CYS A 97 19.81 10.91 -0.01
C CYS A 97 20.61 11.76 -1.01
N LEU A 98 20.63 13.09 -0.91
CA LEU A 98 21.49 13.92 -1.77
C LEU A 98 22.96 13.84 -1.40
N ASP A 99 23.27 13.58 -0.12
CA ASP A 99 24.65 13.38 0.36
C ASP A 99 24.74 12.05 1.13
N MET A 100 24.70 10.94 0.37
CA MET A 100 24.67 9.58 0.94
C MET A 100 25.96 9.21 1.67
N LYS A 101 27.11 9.72 1.22
CA LYS A 101 28.43 9.40 1.78
C LYS A 101 28.58 9.93 3.21
N SER A 102 28.12 11.14 3.49
CA SER A 102 28.28 11.75 4.82
C SER A 102 27.16 11.38 5.79
N THR A 103 25.93 11.21 5.29
CA THR A 103 24.75 11.01 6.13
C THR A 103 24.45 9.53 6.35
N ILE A 104 24.01 8.83 5.30
CA ILE A 104 23.50 7.45 5.34
C ILE A 104 24.62 6.44 5.55
N LEU A 105 25.80 6.67 4.98
CA LEU A 105 26.96 5.79 5.14
C LEU A 105 27.90 6.20 6.29
N GLY A 106 27.68 7.39 6.86
CA GLY A 106 28.52 8.00 7.88
C GLY A 106 27.97 7.84 9.30
N LYS A 107 27.78 8.96 10.00
CA LYS A 107 27.41 8.94 11.44
C LYS A 107 25.89 8.90 11.69
N TYR A 108 25.09 9.19 10.67
CA TYR A 108 23.66 9.53 10.83
C TYR A 108 22.72 8.48 10.23
N HIS A 109 23.01 7.20 10.45
CA HIS A 109 22.16 6.10 9.97
C HIS A 109 20.70 6.18 10.48
N TYR A 110 20.48 6.79 11.64
CA TYR A 110 19.17 6.87 12.27
C TYR A 110 18.18 7.78 11.53
N ILE A 111 18.64 8.64 10.60
CA ILE A 111 17.76 9.49 9.79
C ILE A 111 16.77 8.63 8.97
N LEU A 112 17.16 7.40 8.61
CA LEU A 112 16.28 6.47 7.92
C LEU A 112 15.05 6.07 8.74
N TYR A 113 15.10 6.13 10.09
CA TYR A 113 13.93 5.82 10.93
C TYR A 113 12.81 6.86 10.80
N ILE A 114 13.10 8.06 10.31
CA ILE A 114 12.07 9.10 10.09
C ILE A 114 11.04 8.62 9.06
N ILE A 115 11.39 7.65 8.20
CA ILE A 115 10.48 7.05 7.23
C ILE A 115 9.26 6.36 7.87
N VAL A 116 9.35 5.98 9.16
CA VAL A 116 8.24 5.40 9.94
C VAL A 116 7.02 6.33 9.96
N LEU A 117 7.22 7.64 9.89
CA LEU A 117 6.13 8.63 9.84
C LEU A 117 5.24 8.49 8.60
N ALA A 118 5.74 7.85 7.54
CA ALA A 118 5.01 7.62 6.29
C ALA A 118 4.54 6.17 6.11
N MET A 119 4.79 5.28 7.08
CA MET A 119 4.38 3.88 7.02
C MET A 119 2.89 3.73 7.35
N LEU A 120 2.13 3.10 6.46
CA LEU A 120 0.70 2.86 6.60
C LEU A 120 0.32 1.42 6.22
N PRO A 121 -0.55 0.75 6.98
CA PRO A 121 -1.06 -0.58 6.62
C PRO A 121 -2.01 -0.53 5.43
N ARG A 122 -1.84 -1.49 4.52
CA ARG A 122 -2.57 -1.60 3.25
C ARG A 122 -3.64 -2.71 3.25
N MET A 123 -3.67 -3.51 4.31
CA MET A 123 -4.63 -4.59 4.48
C MET A 123 -6.01 -4.04 4.84
N LEU A 124 -7.05 -4.53 4.17
CA LEU A 124 -8.44 -4.32 4.51
C LEU A 124 -8.91 -5.43 5.45
N LEU A 125 -9.21 -5.08 6.69
CA LEU A 125 -9.82 -5.95 7.68
C LEU A 125 -11.21 -5.41 8.05
N THR A 126 -12.21 -6.28 8.02
CA THR A 126 -13.56 -5.96 8.45
C THR A 126 -13.83 -6.53 9.84
N VAL A 127 -14.47 -5.72 10.67
CA VAL A 127 -14.73 -6.00 12.08
C VAL A 127 -16.21 -5.73 12.37
N ASP A 128 -16.85 -6.55 13.20
CA ASP A 128 -18.24 -6.35 13.66
C ASP A 128 -18.30 -5.28 14.77
N GLU A 129 -19.51 -4.90 15.21
CA GLU A 129 -19.72 -3.92 16.31
C GLU A 129 -19.05 -4.36 17.64
N ASP A 130 -18.94 -5.67 17.86
CA ASP A 130 -18.27 -6.27 19.03
C ASP A 130 -16.73 -6.37 18.88
N LEU A 131 -16.15 -5.68 17.91
CA LEU A 131 -14.71 -5.70 17.60
C LEU A 131 -14.15 -7.09 17.22
N LYS A 132 -15.02 -8.02 16.81
CA LYS A 132 -14.63 -9.35 16.33
C LYS A 132 -14.35 -9.34 14.84
N PRO A 133 -13.27 -10.01 14.35
CA PRO A 133 -12.98 -10.07 12.93
C PRO A 133 -14.11 -10.82 12.21
N LEU A 134 -14.65 -10.20 11.17
CA LEU A 134 -15.77 -10.72 10.41
C LEU A 134 -15.35 -10.87 8.95
N PRO A 135 -15.21 -12.10 8.40
CA PRO A 135 -14.90 -12.30 7.00
C PRO A 135 -16.13 -11.93 6.14
N VAL A 136 -15.98 -10.95 5.27
CA VAL A 136 -17.03 -10.49 4.35
C VAL A 136 -16.49 -10.46 2.93
N PRO A 137 -17.28 -10.88 1.93
CA PRO A 137 -16.87 -10.80 0.54
C PRO A 137 -16.79 -9.34 0.07
N VAL A 138 -15.63 -8.96 -0.46
CA VAL A 138 -15.31 -7.66 -1.04
C VAL A 138 -14.90 -7.83 -2.50
N GLN A 139 -15.35 -6.92 -3.35
CA GLN A 139 -14.87 -6.79 -4.72
C GLN A 139 -13.70 -5.82 -4.72
N VAL A 140 -12.58 -6.20 -5.33
CA VAL A 140 -11.37 -5.36 -5.42
C VAL A 140 -11.10 -5.05 -6.88
N GLY A 141 -10.78 -3.79 -7.15
CA GLY A 141 -10.64 -3.28 -8.50
C GLY A 141 -9.90 -1.97 -8.59
N GLN A 142 -9.54 -1.56 -9.80
CA GLN A 142 -8.94 -0.24 -10.02
C GLN A 142 -9.99 0.84 -9.74
N ALA A 143 -9.61 1.91 -9.06
CA ALA A 143 -10.48 3.04 -8.82
C ALA A 143 -10.91 3.69 -10.15
N VAL A 144 -12.22 3.83 -10.38
CA VAL A 144 -12.81 4.56 -11.50
C VAL A 144 -13.54 5.78 -10.98
N ASP A 145 -13.47 6.87 -11.73
CA ASP A 145 -14.31 8.03 -11.44
C ASP A 145 -15.76 7.77 -11.85
N VAL A 146 -16.66 8.14 -10.97
CA VAL A 146 -18.09 7.81 -11.00
C VAL A 146 -18.85 8.85 -11.85
N VAL A 147 -18.21 9.98 -12.14
CA VAL A 147 -18.77 11.09 -12.93
C VAL A 147 -19.11 10.64 -14.35
N GLY A 148 -20.38 10.73 -14.72
CA GLY A 148 -20.87 10.40 -16.07
C GLY A 148 -21.35 8.96 -16.27
N GLN A 149 -21.35 8.12 -15.24
CA GLN A 149 -21.93 6.78 -15.32
C GLN A 149 -23.46 6.82 -15.13
N ALA A 150 -24.20 6.15 -16.01
CA ALA A 150 -25.65 6.02 -15.90
C ALA A 150 -26.04 4.84 -14.99
N GLY A 151 -27.06 5.02 -14.13
CA GLY A 151 -27.58 3.98 -13.25
C GLY A 151 -27.07 4.05 -11.81
N ARG A 152 -26.78 2.90 -11.19
CA ARG A 152 -26.08 2.80 -9.89
C ARG A 152 -24.58 2.68 -10.17
N PRO A 153 -23.83 3.78 -10.08
CA PRO A 153 -22.47 3.81 -10.60
C PRO A 153 -21.52 3.11 -9.62
N LYS A 154 -20.56 2.35 -10.14
CA LYS A 154 -19.57 1.62 -9.34
C LYS A 154 -18.25 2.37 -9.35
N THR A 155 -17.58 2.38 -8.20
CA THR A 155 -16.29 3.08 -8.02
C THR A 155 -15.09 2.21 -8.42
N ILE A 156 -15.32 0.93 -8.74
CA ILE A 156 -14.27 -0.05 -9.05
C ILE A 156 -14.44 -0.69 -10.44
N THR A 157 -13.32 -1.04 -11.07
CA THR A 157 -13.30 -1.97 -12.22
C THR A 157 -13.24 -3.43 -11.76
N GLY A 158 -13.97 -4.32 -12.43
CA GLY A 158 -13.84 -5.76 -12.23
C GLY A 158 -14.76 -6.36 -11.17
N PHE A 159 -14.94 -7.67 -11.24
CA PHE A 159 -15.90 -8.44 -10.44
C PHE A 159 -15.25 -9.55 -9.60
N GLN A 160 -13.93 -9.53 -9.42
CA GLN A 160 -13.26 -10.52 -8.59
C GLN A 160 -13.61 -10.30 -7.13
N THR A 161 -14.22 -11.32 -6.52
CA THR A 161 -14.68 -11.28 -5.13
C THR A 161 -13.68 -12.03 -4.27
N HIS A 162 -13.16 -11.35 -3.26
CA HIS A 162 -12.25 -11.89 -2.26
C HIS A 162 -12.91 -11.83 -0.88
N SER A 163 -12.55 -12.74 0.03
CA SER A 163 -12.98 -12.63 1.43
C SER A 163 -11.95 -11.83 2.23
N THR A 164 -12.38 -10.93 3.09
CA THR A 164 -11.49 -10.22 4.04
C THR A 164 -10.83 -11.21 5.02
N PRO A 165 -9.56 -10.97 5.42
CA PRO A 165 -8.70 -9.83 5.08
C PRO A 165 -8.11 -9.89 3.67
N VAL A 166 -8.07 -8.74 2.98
CA VAL A 166 -7.50 -8.62 1.62
C VAL A 166 -6.42 -7.54 1.59
N LEU A 167 -5.38 -7.77 0.80
CA LEU A 167 -4.35 -6.77 0.52
C LEU A 167 -4.73 -5.98 -0.72
N LEU A 168 -4.92 -4.67 -0.58
CA LEU A 168 -5.30 -3.82 -1.71
C LEU A 168 -4.10 -3.44 -2.55
N ALA A 169 -4.23 -3.48 -3.87
CA ALA A 169 -3.36 -2.90 -4.91
C ALA A 169 -3.03 -1.41 -4.71
N ALA A 170 -2.13 -0.85 -5.53
CA ALA A 170 -1.77 0.56 -5.47
C ALA A 170 -2.69 1.26 -6.46
N GLY A 171 -3.61 2.09 -5.96
CA GLY A 171 -4.70 2.61 -6.79
C GLY A 171 -5.89 1.65 -6.94
N GLU A 172 -5.87 0.51 -6.24
CA GLU A 172 -7.07 -0.31 -6.09
C GLU A 172 -7.97 0.24 -4.97
N ARG A 173 -9.26 -0.02 -5.14
CA ARG A 173 -10.33 0.22 -4.18
C ARG A 173 -11.09 -1.07 -3.97
N ALA A 174 -11.69 -1.18 -2.79
CA ALA A 174 -12.59 -2.27 -2.46
C ALA A 174 -14.01 -1.73 -2.27
N GLU A 175 -14.99 -2.54 -2.69
CA GLU A 175 -16.41 -2.35 -2.41
C GLU A 175 -16.97 -3.63 -1.79
N LEU A 176 -17.98 -3.53 -0.93
CA LEU A 176 -18.65 -4.71 -0.38
C LEU A 176 -19.44 -5.42 -1.49
N ALA A 177 -19.29 -6.74 -1.59
CA ALA A 177 -20.06 -7.55 -2.54
C ALA A 177 -21.50 -7.84 -2.05
N THR A 178 -21.78 -7.58 -0.78
CA THR A 178 -23.01 -8.00 -0.10
C THR A 178 -23.61 -6.83 0.68
N GLU A 179 -24.92 -6.60 0.57
CA GLU A 179 -25.62 -5.50 1.28
C GLU A 179 -26.18 -5.93 2.65
N LYS A 180 -25.71 -7.06 3.19
CA LYS A 180 -26.02 -7.54 4.56
C LYS A 180 -25.37 -6.64 5.62
N TYR A 181 -24.26 -6.03 5.27
CA TYR A 181 -23.48 -5.17 6.14
C TYR A 181 -23.34 -3.78 5.50
N ILE A 182 -23.42 -2.76 6.33
CA ILE A 182 -23.19 -1.37 5.97
C ILE A 182 -21.88 -0.93 6.63
N PRO A 183 -20.90 -0.41 5.87
CA PRO A 183 -19.67 0.09 6.46
C PRO A 183 -19.93 1.45 7.11
N LEU A 184 -19.35 1.70 8.28
CA LEU A 184 -19.44 3.00 8.94
C LEU A 184 -18.63 4.09 8.22
N THR A 185 -17.60 3.69 7.47
CA THR A 185 -16.77 4.59 6.66
C THR A 185 -17.10 4.43 5.17
N PRO A 186 -17.14 5.53 4.40
CA PRO A 186 -17.41 5.47 2.96
C PRO A 186 -16.24 4.83 2.18
N VAL A 187 -15.03 4.86 2.73
CA VAL A 187 -13.83 4.28 2.12
C VAL A 187 -13.45 3.00 2.88
N LEU A 188 -13.31 1.90 2.14
CA LEU A 188 -12.88 0.61 2.69
C LEU A 188 -11.35 0.50 2.67
N LYS A 189 -10.69 1.02 3.71
CA LYS A 189 -9.22 0.93 3.88
C LYS A 189 -8.85 0.65 5.33
N GLY A 190 -7.83 -0.17 5.54
CA GLY A 190 -7.36 -0.49 6.88
C GLY A 190 -8.40 -1.29 7.66
N PHE A 191 -8.76 -0.79 8.84
CA PHE A 191 -9.78 -1.40 9.68
C PHE A 191 -11.14 -0.73 9.43
N VAL A 192 -12.12 -1.52 9.00
CA VAL A 192 -13.48 -1.04 8.75
C VAL A 192 -14.43 -1.76 9.68
N ILE A 193 -15.21 -0.99 10.43
CA ILE A 193 -16.28 -1.51 11.26
C ILE A 193 -17.53 -1.61 10.38
N LEU A 194 -18.10 -2.82 10.34
CA LEU A 194 -19.30 -3.15 9.63
C LEU A 194 -20.46 -3.23 10.62
N LYS A 195 -21.55 -2.52 10.28
CA LYS A 195 -22.82 -2.61 10.98
C LYS A 195 -23.74 -3.55 10.21
N LYS A 196 -24.48 -4.39 10.93
CA LYS A 196 -25.55 -5.21 10.33
C LYS A 196 -26.66 -4.31 9.80
N ASN A 197 -27.10 -4.56 8.56
CA ASN A 197 -28.16 -3.79 7.94
C ASN A 197 -29.52 -4.14 8.58
N PRO A 198 -30.22 -3.20 9.25
CA PRO A 198 -31.52 -3.49 9.87
C PRO A 198 -32.61 -3.81 8.83
N ASP A 199 -32.59 -3.18 7.65
CA ASP A 199 -33.65 -3.31 6.64
C ASP A 199 -33.72 -4.70 5.99
N ARG A 200 -32.67 -5.52 6.13
CA ARG A 200 -32.58 -6.84 5.48
C ARG A 200 -32.94 -8.00 6.40
N TYR A 201 -32.91 -7.82 7.72
CA TYR A 201 -33.38 -8.83 8.68
C TYR A 201 -34.88 -9.11 8.52
N ASP A 202 -35.65 -8.09 8.16
CA ASP A 202 -37.09 -8.23 7.94
C ASP A 202 -37.39 -9.09 6.70
N ALA A 203 -36.57 -9.02 5.64
CA ALA A 203 -36.79 -9.79 4.42
C ALA A 203 -36.59 -11.30 4.59
N ASP A 204 -35.59 -11.72 5.36
CA ASP A 204 -35.38 -13.15 5.70
C ASP A 204 -36.48 -13.66 6.66
N PHE A 205 -37.02 -12.79 7.53
CA PHE A 205 -38.16 -13.11 8.40
C PHE A 205 -39.46 -13.30 7.60
N TRP A 206 -39.74 -12.44 6.61
CA TRP A 206 -40.90 -12.58 5.71
C TRP A 206 -40.80 -13.78 4.77
N LEU A 207 -39.61 -14.12 4.27
CA LEU A 207 -39.36 -15.35 3.50
C LEU A 207 -39.55 -16.62 4.34
N ALA A 208 -39.19 -16.60 5.63
CA ALA A 208 -39.45 -17.72 6.53
C ALA A 208 -40.95 -17.92 6.84
N CYS A 209 -41.72 -16.84 7.00
CA CYS A 209 -43.17 -16.90 7.19
C CYS A 209 -43.92 -17.35 5.93
N THR A 210 -43.43 -17.05 4.73
CA THR A 210 -44.07 -17.47 3.46
C THR A 210 -43.72 -18.89 3.04
N ALA A 211 -42.59 -19.45 3.50
CA ALA A 211 -42.21 -20.83 3.24
C ALA A 211 -42.87 -21.86 4.19
N THR A 212 -43.57 -21.40 5.23
CA THR A 212 -44.24 -22.25 6.24
C THR A 212 -45.78 -22.20 6.18
N SER A 213 -46.34 -21.60 5.13
CA SER A 213 -47.79 -21.55 4.85
C SER A 213 -48.19 -22.42 3.66
#